data_AF-A0A813I3S7-F1
#
_entry.id   AF-A0A813I3S7-F1
#
_cell.length_a   1.000
_cell.length_b   1.000
_cell.length_c   1.000
_cell.angle_alpha   90.00
_cell.angle_beta   90.00
_cell.angle_gamma   90.00
#
_symmetry.space_group_name_H-M   'P 1'
#
loop_
_entity.id
_entity.type
_entity.pdbx_description
1 polymer ?
#
loop_
_entity_poly.entity_id
_entity_poly.type
_entity_poly.pdbx_seq_one_letter_code
_entity_poly.pdbx_strand_id
1 'polypeptide(L)'
;MYRSQRWQHSTSASKPSTGAILEPYGPGKALQAVVGLCREQRWGEALGAYEELKSRGLRPNTVLRNGVISTLGRRRRWELAWHFLKKTASEGCELDAVSFNAAATASAADNQWPQTLELLCRTIEGSDGVSPDVFTFNSALTSFSRASLWAASLKVLRQMVARSAQPDMVTFNSAVSSAEKGCQWKQAISLLREASQRQLGPGIAALGAGISAADKSGRWPLALELLGYVASCGVQPGQIVFGATLSALEKGKCWEKGLSLWRELRSRGIETGIISGSSVLSATSKCQQWELGLELLGELRRADGPSAGILDVVALSAAIGACEVASLWQGSLGLLSEMRDSGMQLDATAFGAT
;
A
#
# COMPACT_ATOMS: atom_id res chain seq x y z
N MET A 1 2.63 -31.94 -13.14
CA MET A 1 3.71 -32.73 -12.49
C MET A 1 4.90 -31.89 -11.96
N TYR A 2 4.80 -30.56 -11.80
CA TYR A 2 5.96 -29.70 -11.43
C TYR A 2 5.96 -29.11 -10.00
N ARG A 3 5.08 -29.56 -9.09
CA ARG A 3 4.88 -28.91 -7.76
C ARG A 3 5.35 -29.71 -6.53
N SER A 4 5.81 -30.95 -6.68
CA SER A 4 6.23 -31.80 -5.54
C SER A 4 7.71 -31.65 -5.15
N GLN A 5 8.59 -31.23 -6.07
CA GLN A 5 10.04 -31.20 -5.82
C GLN A 5 10.54 -30.00 -5.00
N ARG A 6 9.79 -28.90 -4.93
CA ARG A 6 10.20 -27.72 -4.14
C ARG A 6 10.14 -27.97 -2.63
N TRP A 7 9.35 -28.94 -2.20
CA TRP A 7 9.24 -29.37 -0.80
C TRP A 7 10.56 -29.98 -0.31
N GLN A 8 11.16 -30.88 -1.10
CA GLN A 8 12.41 -31.56 -0.73
C GLN A 8 13.64 -30.62 -0.74
N HIS A 9 13.65 -29.60 -1.60
CA HIS A 9 14.78 -28.67 -1.70
C HIS A 9 14.73 -27.50 -0.70
N SER A 10 13.57 -27.18 -0.11
CA SER A 10 13.51 -26.18 0.98
C SER A 10 13.73 -26.78 2.38
N THR A 11 13.62 -28.10 2.49
CA THR A 11 13.97 -28.89 3.69
C THR A 11 15.47 -29.22 3.80
N SER A 12 16.31 -28.76 2.87
CA SER A 12 17.78 -28.97 2.92
C SER A 12 18.54 -27.94 3.76
N ALA A 13 17.84 -26.97 4.38
CA ALA A 13 18.41 -26.22 5.48
C ALA A 13 18.61 -27.19 6.65
N SER A 14 19.85 -27.66 6.80
CA SER A 14 20.43 -28.38 7.95
C SER A 14 19.38 -28.76 9.00
N LYS A 15 18.97 -30.04 9.07
CA LYS A 15 18.21 -30.56 10.21
C LYS A 15 18.87 -30.02 11.48
N PRO A 16 18.28 -29.04 12.20
CA PRO A 16 18.78 -28.74 13.52
C PRO A 16 18.53 -30.01 14.32
N SER A 17 19.45 -30.38 15.18
CA SER A 17 19.28 -31.43 16.17
C SER A 17 18.13 -31.07 17.13
N THR A 18 16.88 -31.13 16.66
CA THR A 18 15.67 -30.83 17.44
C THR A 18 15.44 -31.84 18.54
N GLY A 19 16.03 -33.04 18.44
CA GLY A 19 16.02 -34.06 19.48
C GLY A 19 16.58 -33.59 20.83
N ALA A 20 17.38 -32.52 20.87
CA ALA A 20 17.92 -31.98 22.12
C ALA A 20 17.02 -30.94 22.82
N ILE A 21 16.01 -30.39 22.14
CA ILE A 21 15.15 -29.33 22.71
C ILE A 21 14.01 -29.95 23.55
N LEU A 22 13.68 -31.23 23.31
CA LEU A 22 12.48 -31.89 23.81
C LEU A 22 12.72 -33.11 24.72
N GLU A 23 13.95 -33.38 25.20
CA GLU A 23 14.22 -34.42 26.20
C GLU A 23 14.85 -33.84 27.48
N PRO A 24 14.41 -34.20 28.72
CA PRO A 24 13.44 -35.21 29.15
C PRO A 24 12.25 -34.58 29.91
N TYR A 25 11.51 -33.68 29.27
CA TYR A 25 10.49 -32.91 29.98
C TYR A 25 9.06 -33.24 29.54
N GLY A 26 8.16 -33.35 30.52
CA GLY A 26 6.75 -33.68 30.32
C GLY A 26 6.02 -32.72 29.35
N PRO A 27 4.82 -33.11 28.88
CA PRO A 27 4.10 -32.45 27.78
C PRO A 27 3.95 -30.93 27.95
N GLY A 28 3.84 -30.42 29.18
CA GLY A 28 3.75 -28.98 29.47
C GLY A 28 5.00 -28.16 29.11
N LYS A 29 6.21 -28.69 29.31
CA LYS A 29 7.46 -27.99 28.99
C LYS A 29 7.76 -28.01 27.49
N ALA A 30 7.41 -29.10 26.81
CA ALA A 30 7.49 -29.20 25.36
C ALA A 30 6.55 -28.19 24.66
N LEU A 31 5.34 -27.99 25.20
CA LEU A 31 4.41 -26.95 24.74
C LEU A 31 4.98 -25.53 24.98
N GLN A 32 5.55 -25.27 26.16
CA GLN A 32 6.20 -23.98 26.44
C GLN A 32 7.39 -23.69 25.52
N ALA A 33 8.18 -24.71 25.16
CA ALA A 33 9.29 -24.57 24.22
C ALA A 33 8.80 -24.12 22.84
N VAL A 34 7.74 -24.72 22.31
CA VAL A 34 7.17 -24.29 21.01
C VAL A 34 6.62 -22.87 21.09
N VAL A 35 5.94 -22.49 22.18
CA VAL A 35 5.48 -21.11 22.36
C VAL A 35 6.65 -20.12 22.46
N GLY A 36 7.75 -20.50 23.12
CA GLY A 36 8.99 -19.73 23.17
C GLY A 36 9.60 -19.52 21.78
N LEU A 37 9.74 -20.59 20.99
CA LEU A 37 10.21 -20.54 19.61
C LEU A 37 9.28 -19.70 18.70
N CYS A 38 7.97 -19.73 18.95
CA CYS A 38 7.01 -18.86 18.27
C CYS A 38 7.24 -17.38 18.61
N ARG A 39 7.54 -17.07 19.87
CA ARG A 39 7.86 -15.69 20.30
C ARG A 39 9.17 -15.20 19.71
N GLU A 40 10.18 -16.07 19.60
CA GLU A 40 11.47 -15.82 18.95
C GLU A 40 11.39 -15.79 17.41
N GLN A 41 10.22 -16.08 16.83
CA GLN A 41 9.97 -16.14 15.39
C GLN A 41 10.88 -17.13 14.63
N ARG A 42 11.31 -18.21 15.29
CA ARG A 42 12.13 -19.29 14.71
C ARG A 42 11.22 -20.34 14.06
N TRP A 43 10.66 -20.00 12.91
CA TRP A 43 9.62 -20.79 12.25
C TRP A 43 10.01 -22.25 11.93
N GLY A 44 11.27 -22.49 11.52
CA GLY A 44 11.75 -23.83 11.13
C GLY A 44 11.79 -24.80 12.32
N GLU A 45 12.29 -24.32 13.46
CA GLU A 45 12.35 -25.09 14.70
C GLU A 45 10.97 -25.22 15.36
N ALA A 46 10.14 -24.17 15.30
CA ALA A 46 8.76 -24.24 15.77
C ALA A 46 7.94 -25.28 15.00
N LEU A 47 8.10 -25.36 13.67
CA LEU A 47 7.43 -26.36 12.83
C LEU A 47 7.96 -27.77 13.11
N GLY A 48 9.28 -27.95 13.22
CA GLY A 48 9.89 -29.24 13.54
C GLY A 48 9.47 -29.77 14.91
N ALA A 49 9.49 -28.91 15.94
CA ALA A 49 9.05 -29.27 17.28
C ALA A 49 7.54 -29.57 17.34
N TYR A 50 6.71 -28.91 16.51
CA TYR A 50 5.30 -29.25 16.38
C TYR A 50 5.09 -30.64 15.77
N GLU A 51 5.80 -30.99 14.69
CA GLU A 51 5.69 -32.30 14.06
C GLU A 51 6.21 -33.42 14.97
N GLU A 52 7.24 -33.15 15.78
CA GLU A 52 7.77 -34.09 16.77
C GLU A 52 6.81 -34.30 17.96
N LEU A 53 6.17 -33.24 18.46
CA LEU A 53 5.10 -33.37 19.46
C LEU A 53 3.98 -34.28 18.96
N LYS A 54 3.64 -34.16 17.66
CA LYS A 54 2.62 -34.97 17.03
C LYS A 54 3.06 -36.42 16.83
N SER A 55 4.31 -36.67 16.42
CA SER A 55 4.84 -38.04 16.25
C SER A 55 4.91 -38.81 17.57
N ARG A 56 5.04 -38.09 18.69
CA ARG A 56 4.94 -38.63 20.06
C ARG A 56 3.49 -38.90 20.52
N GLY A 57 2.49 -38.70 19.66
CA GLY A 57 1.08 -38.98 19.96
C GLY A 57 0.37 -37.93 20.81
N LEU A 58 1.01 -36.80 21.13
CA LEU A 58 0.39 -35.70 21.86
C LEU A 58 -0.49 -34.90 20.88
N ARG A 59 -1.76 -34.67 21.21
CA ARG A 59 -2.63 -33.77 20.44
C ARG A 59 -2.18 -32.32 20.67
N PRO A 60 -1.58 -31.64 19.68
CA PRO A 60 -1.16 -30.25 19.85
C PRO A 60 -2.41 -29.38 20.04
N ASN A 61 -2.39 -28.47 21.01
CA ASN A 61 -3.54 -27.60 21.26
C ASN A 61 -3.69 -26.53 20.16
N THR A 62 -4.88 -25.95 20.06
CA THR A 62 -5.23 -24.88 19.10
C THR A 62 -4.27 -23.69 19.18
N VAL A 63 -3.81 -23.35 20.39
CA VAL A 63 -2.87 -22.24 20.65
C VAL A 63 -1.51 -22.48 20.00
N LEU A 64 -0.99 -23.71 20.06
CA LEU A 64 0.30 -24.08 19.45
C LEU A 64 0.23 -23.94 17.93
N ARG A 65 -0.84 -24.48 17.34
CA ARG A 65 -1.08 -24.41 15.89
C ARG A 65 -1.19 -22.97 15.42
N ASN A 66 -1.97 -22.14 16.13
CA ASN A 66 -2.11 -20.71 15.86
C ASN A 66 -0.77 -19.98 15.95
N GLY A 67 0.04 -20.31 16.97
CA GLY A 67 1.39 -19.78 17.14
C GLY A 67 2.28 -20.09 15.94
N VAL A 68 2.31 -21.35 15.50
CA VAL A 68 3.09 -21.79 14.33
C VAL A 68 2.62 -21.06 13.06
N ILE A 69 1.32 -21.03 12.76
CA ILE A 69 0.78 -20.32 11.58
C ILE A 69 1.10 -18.82 11.64
N SER A 70 0.96 -18.20 12.81
CA SER A 70 1.29 -16.78 13.02
C SER A 70 2.77 -16.50 12.79
N THR A 71 3.67 -17.40 13.22
CA THR A 71 5.12 -17.24 12.97
C THR A 71 5.48 -17.37 11.50
N LEU A 72 4.85 -18.32 10.80
CA LEU A 72 5.00 -18.48 9.35
C LEU A 72 4.49 -17.23 8.62
N GLY A 73 3.36 -16.66 9.07
CA GLY A 73 2.82 -15.43 8.51
C GLY A 73 3.72 -14.21 8.74
N ARG A 74 4.24 -14.02 9.95
CA ARG A 74 5.19 -12.93 10.27
C ARG A 74 6.48 -13.03 9.46
N ARG A 75 6.93 -14.24 9.13
CA ARG A 75 8.12 -14.49 8.30
C ARG A 75 7.82 -14.55 6.80
N ARG A 76 6.61 -14.15 6.37
CA ARG A 76 6.14 -14.16 4.97
C ARG A 76 6.26 -15.52 4.27
N ARG A 77 6.23 -16.62 5.04
CA ARG A 77 6.22 -17.99 4.51
C ARG A 77 4.79 -18.47 4.29
N TRP A 78 4.03 -17.77 3.46
CA TRP A 78 2.61 -18.07 3.24
C TRP A 78 2.39 -19.47 2.65
N GLU A 79 3.30 -19.98 1.79
CA GLU A 79 3.19 -21.31 1.19
C GLU A 79 3.15 -22.41 2.26
N LEU A 80 4.04 -22.29 3.26
CA LEU A 80 4.12 -23.22 4.38
C LEU A 80 2.94 -23.04 5.33
N ALA A 81 2.52 -21.81 5.62
CA ALA A 81 1.33 -21.54 6.42
C ALA A 81 0.07 -22.16 5.78
N TRP A 82 -0.05 -22.04 4.45
CA TRP A 82 -1.15 -22.59 3.66
C TRP A 82 -1.17 -24.11 3.67
N HIS A 83 -0.02 -24.73 3.39
CA HIS A 83 0.12 -26.18 3.41
C HIS A 83 -0.18 -26.74 4.81
N PHE A 84 0.33 -26.09 5.85
CA PHE A 84 0.10 -26.48 7.24
C PHE A 84 -1.38 -26.35 7.62
N LEU A 85 -2.05 -25.26 7.23
CA LEU A 85 -3.48 -25.07 7.46
C LEU A 85 -4.31 -26.17 6.77
N LYS A 86 -4.05 -26.47 5.48
CA LYS A 86 -4.72 -27.57 4.75
C LYS A 86 -4.48 -28.94 5.40
N LYS A 87 -3.24 -29.22 5.83
CA LYS A 87 -2.88 -30.45 6.54
C LYS A 87 -3.69 -30.57 7.83
N THR A 88 -3.73 -29.52 8.65
CA THR A 88 -4.49 -29.54 9.91
C THR A 88 -6.00 -29.64 9.70
N ALA A 89 -6.54 -29.09 8.61
CA ALA A 89 -7.94 -29.26 8.22
C ALA A 89 -8.27 -30.72 7.88
N SER A 90 -7.42 -31.36 7.04
CA SER A 90 -7.61 -32.75 6.59
C SER A 90 -7.49 -33.78 7.72
N GLU A 91 -6.84 -33.40 8.81
CA GLU A 91 -6.62 -34.24 9.99
C GLU A 91 -7.77 -34.12 11.02
N GLY A 92 -8.86 -33.42 10.67
CA GLY A 92 -10.04 -33.26 11.53
C GLY A 92 -9.80 -32.38 12.75
N CYS A 93 -8.73 -31.58 12.77
CA CYS A 93 -8.50 -30.62 13.84
C CYS A 93 -9.37 -29.39 13.62
N GLU A 94 -10.21 -29.04 14.60
CA GLU A 94 -11.04 -27.83 14.54
C GLU A 94 -10.18 -26.60 14.26
N LEU A 95 -10.37 -25.98 13.10
CA LEU A 95 -9.76 -24.70 12.79
C LEU A 95 -10.53 -23.61 13.54
N ASP A 96 -9.82 -22.61 14.06
CA ASP A 96 -10.43 -21.44 14.67
C ASP A 96 -10.19 -20.20 13.81
N ALA A 97 -10.94 -19.13 14.10
CA ALA A 97 -10.81 -17.87 13.37
C ALA A 97 -9.37 -17.34 13.40
N VAL A 98 -8.61 -17.58 14.48
CA VAL A 98 -7.22 -17.12 14.64
C VAL A 98 -6.26 -17.83 13.68
N SER A 99 -6.36 -19.15 13.51
CA SER A 99 -5.60 -19.91 12.48
C SER A 99 -5.84 -19.35 11.08
N PHE A 100 -7.11 -19.12 10.73
CA PHE A 100 -7.50 -18.60 9.42
C PHE A 100 -7.02 -17.18 9.19
N ASN A 101 -7.21 -16.30 10.17
CA ASN A 101 -6.77 -14.91 10.14
C ASN A 101 -5.25 -14.78 9.95
N ALA A 102 -4.47 -15.61 10.64
CA ALA A 102 -3.02 -15.62 10.51
C ALA A 102 -2.57 -16.06 9.11
N ALA A 103 -3.22 -17.08 8.53
CA ALA A 103 -2.95 -17.52 7.16
C ALA A 103 -3.39 -16.49 6.12
N ALA A 104 -4.58 -15.89 6.28
CA ALA A 104 -5.09 -14.83 5.40
C ALA A 104 -4.16 -13.60 5.39
N THR A 105 -3.66 -13.19 6.56
CA THR A 105 -2.69 -12.09 6.68
C THR A 105 -1.38 -12.42 5.98
N ALA A 106 -0.89 -13.66 6.13
CA ALA A 106 0.32 -14.12 5.47
C ALA A 106 0.20 -14.05 3.94
N SER A 107 -0.91 -14.57 3.39
CA SER A 107 -1.19 -14.54 1.96
C SER A 107 -1.39 -13.12 1.44
N ALA A 108 -2.08 -12.26 2.21
CA ALA A 108 -2.26 -10.85 1.87
C ALA A 108 -0.93 -10.06 1.90
N ALA A 109 0.01 -10.41 2.78
CA ALA A 109 1.31 -9.77 2.88
C ALA A 109 2.22 -10.06 1.67
N ASP A 110 2.07 -11.23 1.04
CA ASP A 110 2.84 -11.66 -0.14
C ASP A 110 2.08 -11.48 -1.47
N ASN A 111 0.99 -10.70 -1.46
CA ASN A 111 0.17 -10.38 -2.63
C ASN A 111 -0.48 -11.60 -3.31
N GLN A 112 -0.72 -12.67 -2.54
CA GLN A 112 -1.33 -13.92 -3.02
C GLN A 112 -2.85 -13.86 -2.92
N TRP A 113 -3.42 -12.98 -3.75
CA TRP A 113 -4.87 -12.76 -3.80
C TRP A 113 -5.68 -14.01 -4.19
N PRO A 114 -5.22 -14.94 -5.06
CA PRO A 114 -6.01 -16.13 -5.40
C PRO A 114 -6.23 -17.05 -4.20
N GLN A 115 -5.19 -17.26 -3.39
CA GLN A 115 -5.22 -18.11 -2.21
C GLN A 115 -6.00 -17.44 -1.08
N THR A 116 -5.89 -16.11 -0.97
CA THR A 116 -6.70 -15.34 -0.02
C THR A 116 -8.20 -15.45 -0.38
N LEU A 117 -8.54 -15.43 -1.67
CA LEU A 117 -9.91 -15.64 -2.15
C LEU A 117 -10.39 -17.08 -1.92
N GLU A 118 -9.55 -18.09 -2.20
CA GLU A 118 -9.87 -19.50 -1.91
C GLU A 118 -10.19 -19.70 -0.42
N LEU A 119 -9.40 -19.10 0.48
CA LEU A 119 -9.63 -19.14 1.92
C LEU A 119 -10.93 -18.44 2.32
N LEU A 120 -11.21 -17.27 1.74
CA LEU A 120 -12.45 -16.55 1.99
C LEU A 120 -13.66 -17.35 1.49
N CYS A 121 -13.61 -17.97 0.31
CA CYS A 121 -14.70 -18.81 -0.19
C CYS A 121 -14.94 -20.01 0.72
N ARG A 122 -13.89 -20.71 1.16
CA ARG A 122 -14.02 -21.87 2.07
C ARG A 122 -14.67 -21.53 3.40
N THR A 123 -14.31 -20.37 3.97
CA THR A 123 -14.90 -19.86 5.21
C THR A 123 -16.34 -19.39 5.01
N ILE A 124 -16.65 -18.76 3.86
CA ILE A 124 -18.03 -18.36 3.50
C ILE A 124 -18.96 -19.57 3.31
N GLU A 125 -18.47 -20.60 2.61
CA GLU A 125 -19.20 -21.84 2.31
C GLU A 125 -19.39 -22.73 3.54
N GLY A 126 -18.73 -22.43 4.66
CA GLY A 126 -18.83 -23.19 5.90
C GLY A 126 -18.15 -24.57 5.84
N SER A 127 -17.35 -24.83 4.81
CA SER A 127 -16.65 -26.12 4.60
C SER A 127 -15.74 -26.51 5.76
N ASP A 128 -15.20 -25.53 6.48
CA ASP A 128 -14.28 -25.73 7.60
C ASP A 128 -14.92 -25.40 8.98
N GLY A 129 -16.24 -25.15 9.03
CA GLY A 129 -16.96 -24.84 10.27
C GLY A 129 -16.65 -23.48 10.92
N VAL A 130 -15.83 -22.64 10.27
CA VAL A 130 -15.43 -21.32 10.78
C VAL A 130 -16.17 -20.21 10.06
N SER A 131 -16.86 -19.37 10.83
CA SER A 131 -17.49 -18.15 10.31
C SER A 131 -16.44 -17.07 10.06
N PRO A 132 -16.41 -16.43 8.87
CA PRO A 132 -15.50 -15.33 8.61
C PRO A 132 -15.84 -14.13 9.48
N ASP A 133 -14.83 -13.54 10.11
CA ASP A 133 -14.93 -12.32 10.90
C ASP A 133 -14.45 -11.09 10.11
N VAL A 134 -14.57 -9.91 10.72
CA VAL A 134 -14.12 -8.64 10.13
C VAL A 134 -12.65 -8.70 9.70
N PHE A 135 -11.82 -9.41 10.46
CA PHE A 135 -10.40 -9.55 10.17
C PHE A 135 -10.12 -10.39 8.91
N THR A 136 -10.87 -11.48 8.72
CA THR A 136 -10.82 -12.31 7.51
C THR A 136 -11.13 -11.48 6.27
N PHE A 137 -12.21 -10.69 6.33
CA PHE A 137 -12.61 -9.78 5.24
C PHE A 137 -11.56 -8.69 4.98
N ASN A 138 -11.04 -8.05 6.04
CA ASN A 138 -10.02 -7.01 5.93
C ASN A 138 -8.71 -7.54 5.31
N SER A 139 -8.32 -8.77 5.65
CA SER A 139 -7.16 -9.44 5.05
C SER A 139 -7.35 -9.66 3.54
N ALA A 140 -8.54 -10.12 3.13
CA ALA A 140 -8.90 -10.28 1.73
C ALA A 140 -8.89 -8.95 0.97
N LEU A 141 -9.52 -7.91 1.52
CA LEU A 141 -9.53 -6.57 0.93
C LEU A 141 -8.13 -5.98 0.78
N THR A 142 -7.25 -6.19 1.77
CA THR A 142 -5.85 -5.75 1.70
C THR A 142 -5.11 -6.46 0.55
N SER A 143 -5.32 -7.78 0.40
CA SER A 143 -4.75 -8.57 -0.68
C SER A 143 -5.23 -8.09 -2.06
N PHE A 144 -6.54 -7.84 -2.22
CA PHE A 144 -7.10 -7.31 -3.48
C PHE A 144 -6.66 -5.88 -3.77
N SER A 145 -6.50 -5.05 -2.75
CA SER A 145 -5.91 -3.72 -2.90
C SER A 145 -4.48 -3.81 -3.43
N ARG A 146 -3.63 -4.68 -2.89
CA ARG A 146 -2.26 -4.88 -3.38
C ARG A 146 -2.22 -5.40 -4.82
N ALA A 147 -3.17 -6.25 -5.19
CA ALA A 147 -3.31 -6.79 -6.55
C ALA A 147 -4.04 -5.87 -7.55
N SER A 148 -4.46 -4.66 -7.13
CA SER A 148 -5.25 -3.73 -7.97
C SER A 148 -6.59 -4.29 -8.46
N LEU A 149 -7.17 -5.27 -7.76
CA LEU A 149 -8.42 -5.93 -8.10
C LEU A 149 -9.63 -5.23 -7.48
N TRP A 150 -9.94 -4.01 -7.95
CA TRP A 150 -10.99 -3.17 -7.39
C TRP A 150 -12.39 -3.81 -7.42
N ALA A 151 -12.74 -4.53 -8.49
CA ALA A 151 -14.05 -5.16 -8.62
C ALA A 151 -14.25 -6.29 -7.60
N ALA A 152 -13.21 -7.10 -7.37
CA ALA A 152 -13.22 -8.15 -6.35
C ALA A 152 -13.31 -7.54 -4.94
N SER A 153 -12.55 -6.47 -4.68
CA SER A 153 -12.58 -5.74 -3.42
C SER A 153 -13.99 -5.24 -3.07
N LEU A 154 -14.68 -4.58 -4.02
CA LEU A 154 -16.05 -4.11 -3.82
C LEU A 154 -17.05 -5.26 -3.63
N LYS A 155 -16.87 -6.39 -4.33
CA LYS A 155 -17.73 -7.57 -4.17
C LYS A 155 -17.59 -8.15 -2.75
N VAL A 156 -16.36 -8.24 -2.24
CA VAL A 156 -16.07 -8.73 -0.88
C VAL A 156 -16.63 -7.79 0.18
N LEU A 157 -16.51 -6.47 0.00
CA LEU A 157 -17.14 -5.49 0.90
C LEU A 157 -18.67 -5.67 0.98
N ARG A 158 -19.34 -5.87 -0.16
CA ARG A 158 -20.80 -6.15 -0.17
C ARG A 158 -21.14 -7.46 0.52
N GLN A 159 -20.33 -8.50 0.33
CA GLN A 159 -20.51 -9.78 1.03
C GLN A 159 -20.34 -9.64 2.54
N MET A 160 -19.38 -8.84 3.00
CA MET A 160 -19.17 -8.53 4.41
C MET A 160 -20.44 -7.90 5.02
N VAL A 161 -20.99 -6.87 4.37
CA VAL A 161 -22.23 -6.20 4.80
C VAL A 161 -23.43 -7.16 4.77
N ALA A 162 -23.58 -7.97 3.72
CA ALA A 162 -24.66 -8.94 3.60
C ALA A 162 -24.65 -10.01 4.70
N ARG A 163 -23.48 -10.30 5.28
CA ARG A 163 -23.31 -11.25 6.38
C ARG A 163 -23.33 -10.57 7.76
N SER A 164 -23.77 -9.31 7.83
CA SER A 164 -23.81 -8.52 9.07
C SER A 164 -22.46 -8.35 9.77
N ALA A 165 -21.34 -8.58 9.06
CA ALA A 165 -20.02 -8.20 9.54
C ALA A 165 -19.85 -6.70 9.30
N GLN A 166 -19.66 -5.91 10.36
CA GLN A 166 -19.62 -4.46 10.27
C GLN A 166 -18.29 -3.98 9.67
N PRO A 167 -18.29 -3.32 8.50
CA PRO A 167 -17.12 -2.64 7.95
C PRO A 167 -16.54 -1.64 8.94
N ASP A 168 -15.22 -1.67 9.12
CA ASP A 168 -14.48 -0.70 9.93
C ASP A 168 -13.66 0.24 9.04
N MET A 169 -12.88 1.13 9.67
CA MET A 169 -12.01 2.07 8.95
C MET A 169 -10.96 1.34 8.10
N VAL A 170 -10.47 0.17 8.53
CA VAL A 170 -9.49 -0.63 7.78
C VAL A 170 -10.14 -1.22 6.51
N THR A 171 -11.41 -1.63 6.61
CA THR A 171 -12.22 -2.10 5.48
C THR A 171 -12.31 -1.01 4.40
N PHE A 172 -12.73 0.20 4.79
CA PHE A 172 -12.89 1.31 3.83
C PHE A 172 -11.55 1.81 3.29
N ASN A 173 -10.49 1.92 4.12
CA ASN A 173 -9.14 2.28 3.66
C ASN A 173 -8.66 1.32 2.56
N SER A 174 -8.83 0.01 2.77
CA SER A 174 -8.44 -1.02 1.80
C SER A 174 -9.27 -0.94 0.51
N ALA A 175 -10.58 -0.74 0.63
CA ALA A 175 -11.49 -0.64 -0.51
C ALA A 175 -11.21 0.62 -1.36
N VAL A 176 -10.99 1.78 -0.73
CA VAL A 176 -10.66 3.03 -1.41
C VAL A 176 -9.29 2.94 -2.09
N SER A 177 -8.27 2.37 -1.43
CA SER A 177 -6.97 2.15 -2.07
C SER A 177 -7.04 1.19 -3.26
N SER A 178 -7.90 0.16 -3.20
CA SER A 178 -8.14 -0.71 -4.34
C SER A 178 -8.80 0.04 -5.50
N ALA A 179 -9.79 0.90 -5.21
CA ALA A 179 -10.44 1.76 -6.20
C ALA A 179 -9.47 2.79 -6.82
N GLU A 180 -8.58 3.37 -6.03
CA GLU A 180 -7.50 4.27 -6.47
C GLU A 180 -6.56 3.59 -7.47
N LYS A 181 -6.15 2.36 -7.19
CA LYS A 181 -5.30 1.57 -8.11
C LYS A 181 -6.04 1.13 -9.37
N GLY A 182 -7.35 0.95 -9.29
CA GLY A 182 -8.23 0.70 -10.43
C GLY A 182 -8.66 1.95 -11.22
N CYS A 183 -8.15 3.14 -10.86
CA CYS A 183 -8.59 4.44 -11.40
C CYS A 183 -10.11 4.67 -11.33
N GLN A 184 -10.78 4.08 -10.34
CA GLN A 184 -12.23 4.17 -10.14
C GLN A 184 -12.60 5.28 -9.16
N TRP A 185 -12.36 6.55 -9.53
CA TRP A 185 -12.62 7.70 -8.66
C TRP A 185 -14.06 7.74 -8.15
N LYS A 186 -15.07 7.43 -8.97
CA LYS A 186 -16.48 7.42 -8.57
C LYS A 186 -16.74 6.46 -7.40
N GLN A 187 -16.13 5.27 -7.45
CA GLN A 187 -16.25 4.28 -6.39
C GLN A 187 -15.48 4.73 -5.14
N ALA A 188 -14.28 5.29 -5.30
CA ALA A 188 -13.51 5.85 -4.18
C ALA A 188 -14.30 6.93 -3.41
N ILE A 189 -14.96 7.87 -4.10
CA ILE A 189 -15.78 8.90 -3.46
C ILE A 189 -17.03 8.32 -2.81
N SER A 190 -17.71 7.37 -3.47
CA SER A 190 -18.87 6.71 -2.91
C SER A 190 -18.53 6.02 -1.59
N LEU A 191 -17.38 5.32 -1.54
CA LEU A 191 -16.89 4.65 -0.33
C LEU A 191 -16.51 5.64 0.77
N LEU A 192 -15.87 6.76 0.43
CA LEU A 192 -15.55 7.82 1.40
C LEU A 192 -16.81 8.43 2.01
N ARG A 193 -17.84 8.68 1.19
CA ARG A 193 -19.14 9.18 1.66
C ARG A 193 -19.84 8.15 2.56
N GLU A 194 -19.80 6.88 2.20
CA GLU A 194 -20.37 5.80 3.02
C GLU A 194 -19.65 5.68 4.37
N ALA A 195 -18.31 5.78 4.39
CA ALA A 195 -17.53 5.77 5.63
C ALA A 195 -17.89 6.96 6.54
N SER A 196 -18.06 8.15 5.96
CA SER A 196 -18.50 9.37 6.68
C SER A 196 -19.91 9.22 7.26
N GLN A 197 -20.87 8.67 6.49
CA GLN A 197 -22.24 8.40 6.95
C GLN A 197 -22.28 7.41 8.13
N ARG A 198 -21.35 6.44 8.14
CA ARG A 198 -21.19 5.48 9.23
C ARG A 198 -20.43 6.03 10.44
N GLN A 199 -20.09 7.33 10.44
CA GLN A 199 -19.33 8.00 11.50
C GLN A 199 -17.97 7.32 11.79
N LEU A 200 -17.45 6.59 10.80
CA LEU A 200 -16.09 6.09 10.84
C LEU A 200 -15.20 7.30 10.54
N GLY A 201 -14.45 7.77 11.54
CA GLY A 201 -13.67 9.01 11.46
C GLY A 201 -12.81 9.10 10.18
N PRO A 202 -12.39 10.32 9.78
CA PRO A 202 -11.70 10.53 8.51
C PRO A 202 -10.38 9.75 8.46
N GLY A 203 -10.38 8.62 7.77
CA GLY A 203 -9.16 7.88 7.48
C GLY A 203 -8.31 8.69 6.51
N ILE A 204 -7.24 9.32 7.01
CA ILE A 204 -6.28 10.11 6.20
C ILE A 204 -5.80 9.30 5.00
N ALA A 205 -5.56 8.00 5.20
CA ALA A 205 -5.18 7.06 4.15
C ALA A 205 -6.25 6.91 3.07
N ALA A 206 -7.53 6.77 3.44
CA ALA A 206 -8.63 6.72 2.46
C ALA A 206 -8.82 8.05 1.74
N LEU A 207 -8.75 9.19 2.45
CA LEU A 207 -8.87 10.51 1.84
C LEU A 207 -7.74 10.78 0.85
N GLY A 208 -6.50 10.44 1.22
CA GLY A 208 -5.34 10.50 0.33
C GLY A 208 -5.49 9.59 -0.88
N ALA A 209 -5.94 8.35 -0.70
CA ALA A 209 -6.24 7.46 -1.82
C ALA A 209 -7.39 7.98 -2.71
N GLY A 210 -8.39 8.65 -2.14
CA GLY A 210 -9.46 9.33 -2.89
C GLY A 210 -8.93 10.47 -3.76
N ILE A 211 -8.04 11.31 -3.21
CA ILE A 211 -7.38 12.40 -3.93
C ILE A 211 -6.47 11.85 -5.03
N SER A 212 -5.67 10.83 -4.75
CA SER A 212 -4.86 10.14 -5.76
C SER A 212 -5.72 9.50 -6.86
N ALA A 213 -6.90 8.97 -6.54
CA ALA A 213 -7.83 8.45 -7.54
C ALA A 213 -8.39 9.57 -8.43
N ALA A 214 -8.69 10.74 -7.84
CA ALA A 214 -9.13 11.93 -8.57
C ALA A 214 -8.03 12.48 -9.48
N ASP A 215 -6.78 12.53 -9.01
CA ASP A 215 -5.60 12.90 -9.78
C ASP A 215 -5.38 12.01 -11.00
N LYS A 216 -5.35 10.68 -10.80
CA LYS A 216 -5.22 9.70 -11.90
C LYS A 216 -6.34 9.79 -12.93
N SER A 217 -7.48 10.36 -12.55
CA SER A 217 -8.64 10.54 -13.42
C SER A 217 -8.76 11.97 -13.99
N GLY A 218 -7.78 12.85 -13.73
CA GLY A 218 -7.80 14.25 -14.17
C GLY A 218 -8.89 15.12 -13.54
N ARG A 219 -9.48 14.68 -12.41
CA ARG A 219 -10.59 15.37 -11.73
C ARG A 219 -10.07 16.33 -10.66
N TRP A 220 -9.38 17.37 -11.09
CA TRP A 220 -8.81 18.39 -10.20
C TRP A 220 -9.82 19.11 -9.29
N PRO A 221 -11.10 19.39 -9.67
CA PRO A 221 -12.02 20.06 -8.76
C PRO A 221 -12.35 19.19 -7.54
N LEU A 222 -12.49 17.88 -7.78
CA LEU A 222 -12.76 16.89 -6.74
C LEU A 222 -11.55 16.71 -5.82
N ALA A 223 -10.33 16.75 -6.36
CA ALA A 223 -9.10 16.70 -5.54
C ALA A 223 -9.03 17.89 -4.57
N LEU A 224 -9.37 19.10 -5.03
CA LEU A 224 -9.44 20.30 -4.17
C LEU A 224 -10.55 20.21 -3.12
N GLU A 225 -11.74 19.73 -3.50
CA GLU A 225 -12.86 19.56 -2.56
C GLU A 225 -12.49 18.59 -1.43
N LEU A 226 -11.88 17.45 -1.78
CA LEU A 226 -11.40 16.48 -0.80
C LEU A 226 -10.28 17.06 0.07
N LEU A 227 -9.38 17.85 -0.49
CA LEU A 227 -8.33 18.51 0.30
C LEU A 227 -8.93 19.51 1.31
N GLY A 228 -9.91 20.30 0.88
CA GLY A 228 -10.67 21.19 1.76
C GLY A 228 -11.39 20.44 2.87
N TYR A 229 -11.95 19.27 2.57
CA TYR A 229 -12.55 18.39 3.56
C TYR A 229 -11.52 17.83 4.57
N VAL A 230 -10.31 17.47 4.13
CA VAL A 230 -9.23 17.06 5.05
C VAL A 230 -8.88 18.21 6.00
N ALA A 231 -8.76 19.43 5.48
CA ALA A 231 -8.47 20.62 6.29
C ALA A 231 -9.60 20.95 7.29
N SER A 232 -10.87 20.80 6.90
CA SER A 232 -12.02 21.05 7.79
C SER A 232 -12.16 20.01 8.90
N CYS A 233 -11.65 18.80 8.70
CA CYS A 233 -11.55 17.77 9.72
C CYS A 233 -10.46 18.05 10.78
N GLY A 234 -9.72 19.16 10.67
CA GLY A 234 -8.61 19.49 11.58
C GLY A 234 -7.40 18.57 11.42
N VAL A 235 -7.37 17.76 10.35
CA VAL A 235 -6.27 16.86 10.04
C VAL A 235 -5.26 17.63 9.17
N GLN A 236 -3.99 17.64 9.57
CA GLN A 236 -2.93 18.18 8.71
C GLN A 236 -2.72 17.26 7.51
N PRO A 237 -3.00 17.70 6.27
CA PRO A 237 -2.74 16.88 5.10
C PRO A 237 -1.22 16.67 4.97
N GLY A 238 -0.78 15.42 4.79
CA GLY A 238 0.64 15.12 4.59
C GLY A 238 1.12 15.47 3.18
N GLN A 239 2.44 15.37 2.94
CA GLN A 239 3.08 15.62 1.63
C GLN A 239 2.39 14.87 0.47
N ILE A 240 1.98 13.62 0.68
CA ILE A 240 1.34 12.77 -0.35
C ILE A 240 0.01 13.39 -0.83
N VAL A 241 -0.80 13.92 0.10
CA VAL A 241 -2.13 14.47 -0.18
C VAL A 241 -2.02 15.77 -0.98
N PHE A 242 -1.10 16.63 -0.57
CA PHE A 242 -0.81 17.88 -1.27
C PHE A 242 -0.17 17.63 -2.65
N GLY A 243 0.81 16.73 -2.74
CA GLY A 243 1.46 16.37 -4.01
C GLY A 243 0.48 15.79 -5.03
N ALA A 244 -0.41 14.89 -4.61
CA ALA A 244 -1.47 14.37 -5.47
C ALA A 244 -2.43 15.47 -5.94
N THR A 245 -2.75 16.44 -5.08
CA THR A 245 -3.61 17.58 -5.45
C THR A 245 -2.91 18.51 -6.45
N LEU A 246 -1.62 18.83 -6.25
CA LEU A 246 -0.83 19.64 -7.17
C LEU A 246 -0.68 18.96 -8.54
N SER A 247 -0.44 17.65 -8.58
CA SER A 247 -0.40 16.89 -9.84
C SER A 247 -1.76 16.92 -10.56
N ALA A 248 -2.87 16.84 -9.81
CA ALA A 248 -4.20 16.94 -10.39
C ALA A 248 -4.43 18.32 -11.01
N LEU A 249 -3.99 19.39 -10.33
CA LEU A 249 -4.09 20.78 -10.81
C LEU A 249 -3.21 21.03 -12.04
N GLU A 250 -2.03 20.43 -12.09
CA GLU A 250 -1.14 20.46 -13.25
C GLU A 250 -1.82 19.83 -14.48
N LYS A 251 -2.39 18.62 -14.34
CA LYS A 251 -3.16 17.95 -15.41
C LYS A 251 -4.40 18.75 -15.79
N GLY A 252 -4.99 19.44 -14.81
CA GLY A 252 -6.13 20.32 -14.96
C GLY A 252 -5.83 21.69 -15.57
N LYS A 253 -4.56 22.02 -15.83
CA LYS A 253 -4.12 23.34 -16.30
C LYS A 253 -4.58 24.50 -15.39
N CYS A 254 -4.75 24.24 -14.09
CA CYS A 254 -5.24 25.22 -13.12
C CYS A 254 -4.09 25.84 -12.32
N TRP A 255 -3.21 26.56 -13.00
CA TRP A 255 -1.97 27.09 -12.42
C TRP A 255 -2.21 28.06 -11.25
N GLU A 256 -3.24 28.91 -11.30
CA GLU A 256 -3.57 29.87 -10.23
C GLU A 256 -3.82 29.18 -8.89
N LYS A 257 -4.67 28.13 -8.93
CA LYS A 257 -4.99 27.33 -7.76
C LYS A 257 -3.78 26.51 -7.30
N GLY A 258 -3.01 25.96 -8.23
CA GLY A 258 -1.76 25.26 -7.93
C GLY A 258 -0.75 26.16 -7.21
N LEU A 259 -0.58 27.38 -7.67
CA LEU A 259 0.30 28.38 -7.07
C LEU A 259 -0.16 28.78 -5.68
N SER A 260 -1.46 29.04 -5.50
CA SER A 260 -2.03 29.37 -4.18
C SER A 260 -1.79 28.24 -3.17
N LEU A 261 -1.97 26.99 -3.61
CA LEU A 261 -1.80 25.81 -2.77
C LEU A 261 -0.32 25.57 -2.43
N TRP A 262 0.59 25.82 -3.38
CA TRP A 262 2.02 25.70 -3.15
C TRP A 262 2.57 26.76 -2.19
N ARG A 263 2.07 28.00 -2.28
CA ARG A 263 2.40 29.05 -1.31
C ARG A 263 1.87 28.72 0.09
N GLU A 264 0.68 28.15 0.18
CA GLU A 264 0.11 27.67 1.44
C GLU A 264 0.94 26.53 2.06
N LEU A 265 1.44 25.61 1.24
CA LEU A 265 2.35 24.56 1.72
C LEU A 265 3.64 25.12 2.33
N ARG A 266 4.24 26.11 1.66
CA ARG A 266 5.44 26.80 2.15
C ARG A 266 5.18 27.54 3.46
N SER A 267 4.06 28.25 3.58
CA SER A 267 3.73 28.99 4.81
C SER A 267 3.47 28.07 6.01
N ARG A 268 3.03 26.84 5.75
CA ARG A 268 2.84 25.79 6.77
C ARG A 268 4.14 25.06 7.16
N GLY A 269 5.27 25.36 6.53
CA GLY A 269 6.56 24.70 6.80
C GLY A 269 6.56 23.21 6.47
N ILE A 270 5.62 22.74 5.64
CA ILE A 270 5.65 21.38 5.11
C ILE A 270 6.79 21.36 4.11
N GLU A 271 7.80 20.52 4.31
CA GLU A 271 8.90 20.34 3.34
C GLU A 271 8.29 19.99 1.97
N THR A 272 8.13 20.99 1.11
CA THR A 272 7.69 20.79 -0.26
C THR A 272 8.90 20.31 -1.02
N GLY A 273 8.97 19.01 -1.29
CA GLY A 273 9.96 18.49 -2.22
C GLY A 273 9.87 19.21 -3.57
N ILE A 274 10.99 19.27 -4.30
CA ILE A 274 11.14 19.87 -5.64
C ILE A 274 9.92 19.56 -6.53
N ILE A 275 9.45 18.31 -6.49
CA ILE A 275 8.26 17.78 -7.19
C ILE A 275 7.03 18.69 -7.11
N SER A 276 6.74 19.28 -5.93
CA SER A 276 5.56 20.14 -5.76
C SER A 276 5.70 21.47 -6.50
N GLY A 277 6.91 22.05 -6.51
CA GLY A 277 7.23 23.25 -7.28
C GLY A 277 7.27 22.98 -8.79
N SER A 278 7.85 21.84 -9.18
CA SER A 278 7.90 21.38 -10.57
C SER A 278 6.51 21.19 -11.18
N SER A 279 5.55 20.65 -10.42
CA SER A 279 4.16 20.53 -10.89
C SER A 279 3.49 21.88 -11.12
N VAL A 280 3.75 22.90 -10.29
CA VAL A 280 3.23 24.26 -10.52
C VAL A 280 3.90 24.91 -11.73
N LEU A 281 5.22 24.76 -11.86
CA LEU A 281 5.99 25.28 -12.99
C LEU A 281 5.57 24.64 -14.34
N SER A 282 5.33 23.33 -14.33
CA SER A 282 4.75 22.61 -15.47
C SER A 282 3.35 23.10 -15.80
N ALA A 283 2.53 23.39 -14.79
CA ALA A 283 1.19 23.95 -15.00
C ALA A 283 1.24 25.35 -15.62
N THR A 284 2.13 26.25 -15.18
CA THR A 284 2.28 27.60 -15.73
C THR A 284 2.79 27.58 -17.17
N SER A 285 3.75 26.70 -17.47
CA SER A 285 4.27 26.46 -18.83
C SER A 285 3.15 26.02 -19.78
N LYS A 286 2.36 25.00 -19.38
CA LYS A 286 1.21 24.50 -20.15
C LYS A 286 0.09 25.53 -20.36
N CYS A 287 0.07 26.61 -19.57
CA CYS A 287 -0.92 27.69 -19.64
C CYS A 287 -0.38 28.97 -20.28
N GLN A 288 0.79 28.91 -20.93
CA GLN A 288 1.41 30.05 -21.63
C GLN A 288 1.77 31.22 -20.69
N GLN A 289 1.88 30.97 -19.38
CA GLN A 289 2.28 31.97 -18.38
C GLN A 289 3.79 31.88 -18.14
N TRP A 290 4.56 32.23 -19.16
CA TRP A 290 6.01 32.07 -19.16
C TRP A 290 6.73 33.00 -18.16
N GLU A 291 6.26 34.24 -18.01
CA GLU A 291 6.82 35.22 -17.06
C GLU A 291 6.82 34.69 -15.64
N LEU A 292 5.65 34.23 -15.20
CA LEU A 292 5.44 33.61 -13.89
C LEU A 292 6.21 32.29 -13.75
N GLY A 293 6.32 31.50 -14.83
CA GLY A 293 7.14 30.29 -14.83
C GLY A 293 8.61 30.56 -14.54
N LEU A 294 9.19 31.59 -15.16
CA LEU A 294 10.59 31.97 -14.92
C LEU A 294 10.80 32.58 -13.53
N GLU A 295 9.84 33.34 -13.03
CA GLU A 295 9.85 33.83 -11.65
C GLU A 295 9.86 32.67 -10.65
N LEU A 296 8.98 31.68 -10.84
CA LEU A 296 8.88 30.48 -10.01
C LEU A 296 10.14 29.63 -10.08
N LEU A 297 10.76 29.48 -11.25
CA LEU A 297 12.06 28.82 -11.38
C LEU A 297 13.12 29.53 -10.52
N GLY A 298 13.13 30.87 -10.53
CA GLY A 298 13.99 31.68 -9.67
C GLY A 298 13.71 31.44 -8.18
N GLU A 299 12.44 31.33 -7.77
CA GLU A 299 12.04 31.01 -6.40
C GLU A 299 12.39 29.57 -5.97
N LEU A 300 12.44 28.62 -6.91
CA LEU A 300 12.88 27.24 -6.65
C LEU A 300 14.40 27.16 -6.50
N ARG A 301 15.17 27.93 -7.29
CA ARG A 301 16.63 28.04 -7.15
C ARG A 301 17.06 28.72 -5.85
N ARG A 302 16.27 29.69 -5.38
CA ARG A 302 16.51 30.46 -4.15
C ARG A 302 15.96 29.80 -2.88
N ALA A 303 15.36 28.61 -2.99
CA ALA A 303 14.75 27.95 -1.83
C ALA A 303 15.82 27.43 -0.86
N ASP A 304 15.73 27.79 0.42
CA ASP A 304 16.61 27.28 1.48
C ASP A 304 16.19 25.85 1.89
N GLY A 305 17.11 24.89 1.78
CA GLY A 305 16.93 23.48 2.18
C GLY A 305 18.02 22.56 1.63
N PRO A 306 18.08 21.28 2.05
CA PRO A 306 19.10 20.31 1.62
C PRO A 306 19.05 19.95 0.12
N SER A 307 18.07 20.48 -0.62
CA SER A 307 17.90 20.32 -2.06
C SER A 307 17.96 21.65 -2.82
N ALA A 308 18.43 22.72 -2.18
CA ALA A 308 18.66 24.03 -2.80
C ALA A 308 19.55 23.88 -4.04
N GLY A 309 19.06 24.34 -5.20
CA GLY A 309 19.78 24.27 -6.47
C GLY A 309 19.69 22.95 -7.24
N ILE A 310 19.08 21.89 -6.68
CA ILE A 310 18.84 20.64 -7.42
C ILE A 310 17.44 20.74 -8.05
N LEU A 311 17.37 21.08 -9.33
CA LEU A 311 16.12 21.04 -10.10
C LEU A 311 15.93 19.64 -10.68
N ASP A 312 14.68 19.17 -10.77
CA ASP A 312 14.38 17.92 -11.46
C ASP A 312 14.13 18.16 -12.96
N VAL A 313 14.10 17.07 -13.74
CA VAL A 313 13.83 17.09 -15.19
C VAL A 313 12.53 17.83 -15.49
N VAL A 314 11.49 17.64 -14.67
CA VAL A 314 10.18 18.25 -14.88
C VAL A 314 10.23 19.78 -14.76
N ALA A 315 10.95 20.31 -13.76
CA ALA A 315 11.14 21.75 -13.62
C ALA A 315 11.94 22.35 -14.78
N LEU A 316 13.04 21.70 -15.18
CA LEU A 316 13.90 22.19 -16.26
C LEU A 316 13.18 22.12 -17.62
N SER A 317 12.50 21.02 -17.95
CA SER A 317 11.68 20.89 -19.17
C SER A 317 10.56 21.93 -19.22
N ALA A 318 9.86 22.16 -18.09
CA ALA A 318 8.80 23.17 -18.02
C ALA A 318 9.34 24.61 -18.20
N ALA A 319 10.51 24.91 -17.65
CA ALA A 319 11.19 26.19 -17.81
C ALA A 319 11.70 26.40 -19.24
N ILE A 320 12.24 25.37 -19.88
CA ILE A 320 12.63 25.40 -21.30
C ILE A 320 11.40 25.75 -22.14
N GLY A 321 10.27 25.06 -21.95
CA GLY A 321 9.03 25.37 -22.66
C GLY A 321 8.53 26.81 -22.42
N ALA A 322 8.73 27.35 -21.21
CA ALA A 322 8.44 28.76 -20.94
C ALA A 322 9.39 29.72 -21.69
N CYS A 323 10.69 29.41 -21.77
CA CYS A 323 11.66 30.19 -22.55
C CYS A 323 11.36 30.18 -24.05
N GLU A 324 10.88 29.06 -24.60
CA GLU A 324 10.48 28.95 -26.00
C GLU A 324 9.31 29.87 -26.34
N VAL A 325 8.26 29.83 -25.51
CA VAL A 325 7.10 30.70 -25.66
C VAL A 325 7.52 32.18 -25.59
N ALA A 326 8.48 32.49 -24.73
CA ALA A 326 9.04 33.83 -24.58
C ALA A 326 10.03 34.23 -25.69
N SER A 327 10.34 33.35 -26.65
CA SER A 327 11.40 33.54 -27.66
C SER A 327 12.80 33.82 -27.07
N LEU A 328 13.05 33.36 -25.84
CA LEU A 328 14.30 33.52 -25.11
C LEU A 328 15.23 32.32 -25.36
N TRP A 329 15.77 32.23 -26.58
CA TRP A 329 16.61 31.10 -27.01
C TRP A 329 17.88 30.93 -26.16
N GLN A 330 18.47 32.03 -25.67
CA GLN A 330 19.66 31.97 -24.80
C GLN A 330 19.36 31.32 -23.44
N GLY A 331 18.18 31.62 -22.87
CA GLY A 331 17.72 31.01 -21.62
C GLY A 331 17.43 29.52 -21.80
N SER A 332 16.78 29.14 -22.90
CA SER A 332 16.50 27.74 -23.24
C SER A 332 17.80 26.92 -23.39
N LEU A 333 18.79 27.42 -24.13
CA LEU A 333 20.09 26.76 -24.30
C LEU A 333 20.85 26.61 -22.98
N GLY A 334 20.82 27.63 -22.11
CA GLY A 334 21.44 27.56 -20.79
C GLY A 334 20.83 26.47 -19.91
N LEU A 335 19.50 26.34 -19.91
CA LEU A 335 18.80 25.30 -19.16
C LEU A 335 19.05 23.89 -19.74
N LEU A 336 19.16 23.77 -21.07
CA LEU A 336 19.52 22.51 -21.72
C LEU A 336 20.94 22.05 -21.38
N SER A 337 21.90 22.99 -21.31
CA SER A 337 23.26 22.66 -20.84
C SER A 337 23.26 22.18 -19.38
N GLU A 338 22.48 22.83 -18.52
CA GLU A 338 22.36 22.46 -17.10
C GLU A 338 21.76 21.05 -16.91
N MET A 339 20.76 20.67 -17.71
CA MET A 339 20.22 19.31 -17.73
C MET A 339 21.26 18.28 -18.16
N ARG A 340 22.07 18.60 -19.18
CA ARG A 340 23.09 17.71 -19.73
C ARG A 340 24.26 17.52 -18.77
N ASP A 341 24.73 18.60 -18.14
CA ASP A 341 25.84 18.57 -17.20
C ASP A 341 25.48 17.85 -15.90
N SER A 342 24.18 17.85 -15.54
CA SER A 342 23.65 17.09 -14.41
C SER A 342 23.41 15.60 -14.71
N GLY A 343 23.70 15.13 -15.93
CA GLY A 343 23.54 13.73 -16.33
C GLY A 343 22.09 13.25 -16.41
N MET A 344 21.12 14.17 -16.52
CA MET A 344 19.70 13.85 -16.57
C MET A 344 19.28 13.45 -18.00
N GLN A 345 18.40 12.44 -18.13
CA GLN A 345 17.88 12.06 -19.44
C GLN A 345 16.90 13.13 -19.96
N LEU A 346 17.20 13.67 -21.14
CA LEU A 346 16.32 14.57 -21.88
C LEU A 346 15.07 13.80 -22.32
N ASP A 347 13.89 14.33 -22.00
CA ASP A 347 12.61 13.79 -22.48
C ASP A 347 12.30 14.29 -23.91
N ALA A 348 11.32 13.68 -24.59
CA ALA A 348 10.95 14.06 -25.95
C ALA A 348 10.45 15.52 -26.06
N THR A 349 9.98 16.11 -24.96
CA THR A 349 9.62 17.53 -24.86
C THR A 349 10.83 18.45 -24.90
N ALA A 350 11.98 18.04 -24.36
CA ALA A 350 13.23 18.78 -24.48
C ALA A 350 13.89 18.68 -25.88
N PHE A 351 13.59 17.63 -26.65
CA PHE A 351 14.10 17.44 -28.03
C PHE A 351 13.24 18.05 -29.13
N GLY A 352 11.94 18.25 -28.90
CA GLY A 352 11.08 18.98 -29.85
C GLY A 352 11.37 20.49 -29.93
N ALA A 353 12.31 20.97 -29.10
CA ALA A 353 12.62 22.36 -28.79
C ALA A 353 13.86 22.93 -29.52
N THR A 354 14.40 22.18 -30.50
CA THR A 354 15.52 22.61 -31.36
C THR A 354 15.11 22.58 -32.82
#